data_AF-A0A3R7NAK3-F1
#
_entry.id   AF-A0A3R7NAK3-F1
#
_cell.length_a   1.000
_cell.length_b   1.000
_cell.length_c   1.000
_cell.angle_alpha   90.00
_cell.angle_beta   90.00
_cell.angle_gamma   90.00
#
_symmetry.space_group_name_H-M   'P 1'
#
loop_
_entity.id
_entity.type
_entity.pdbx_description
1 polymer ?
#
loop_
_entity_poly.entity_id
_entity_poly.type
_entity_poly.pdbx_seq_one_letter_code
_entity_poly.pdbx_strand_id
1 'polypeptide(L)' 'GTPTSLVEITNITIDGLTGTAGNLYDIVANPDVVSDWTFTNIVVNSTIIGKCSGEPSNVKC' A
#
# COMPACT_ATOMS: atom_id res chain seq x y z
N GLY A 1 -3.98 -13.93 8.29
CA GLY A 1 -4.15 -13.52 9.70
C GLY A 1 -4.19 -12.02 9.77
N THR A 2 -4.69 -11.45 10.86
CA THR A 2 -4.64 -10.00 11.11
C THR A 2 -3.22 -9.63 11.55
N PRO A 3 -2.55 -8.65 10.92
CA PRO A 3 -1.24 -8.20 11.37
C PRO A 3 -1.31 -7.62 12.78
N THR A 4 -0.39 -8.00 13.66
CA THR A 4 -0.32 -7.53 15.06
C THR A 4 1.03 -6.93 15.43
N SER A 5 1.92 -6.78 14.45
CA SER A 5 3.23 -6.17 14.66
C SER A 5 3.06 -4.77 15.25
N LEU A 6 3.92 -4.44 16.21
CA LEU A 6 4.03 -3.09 16.79
C LEU A 6 5.15 -2.27 16.12
N VAL A 7 5.76 -2.79 15.06
CA VAL A 7 6.78 -2.07 14.29
C VAL A 7 6.08 -0.93 13.55
N GLU A 8 6.51 0.29 13.85
CA GLU A 8 6.04 1.49 13.17
C GLU A 8 6.53 1.53 11.72
N ILE A 9 5.60 1.79 10.79
CA ILE A 9 5.89 1.95 9.37
C ILE A 9 5.36 3.31 8.96
N THR A 10 6.24 4.30 9.00
CA THR A 10 5.88 5.70 8.77
C THR A 10 6.71 6.31 7.64
N ASN A 11 6.25 7.45 7.09
CA ASN A 11 6.98 8.23 6.09
C ASN A 11 7.35 7.46 4.81
N ILE A 12 6.44 6.61 4.32
CA ILE A 12 6.64 5.89 3.07
C ILE A 12 6.26 6.78 1.90
N THR A 13 7.13 6.87 0.89
CA THR A 13 6.82 7.52 -0.38
C THR A 13 7.01 6.53 -1.52
N ILE A 14 5.96 6.34 -2.32
CA ILE A 14 6.03 5.65 -3.60
C ILE A 14 5.61 6.64 -4.67
N ASP A 15 6.54 6.98 -5.54
CA ASP A 15 6.31 7.92 -6.63
C ASP A 15 6.77 7.33 -7.96
N GLY A 16 5.93 7.46 -8.99
CA GLY A 16 6.27 7.06 -10.36
C GLY A 16 6.31 5.56 -10.61
N LEU A 17 5.61 4.76 -9.80
CA LEU A 17 5.49 3.32 -10.05
C LEU A 17 4.66 3.08 -11.32
N THR A 18 5.32 2.65 -12.40
CA THR A 18 4.68 2.42 -13.70
C THR A 18 5.07 1.06 -14.29
N GLY A 19 4.20 0.48 -15.13
CA GLY A 19 4.46 -0.78 -15.81
C GLY A 19 3.24 -1.69 -15.93
N THR A 20 3.48 -2.99 -16.09
CA THR A 20 2.43 -4.02 -16.16
C THR A 20 2.67 -5.10 -15.13
N ALA A 21 1.63 -5.54 -14.43
CA ALA A 21 1.72 -6.62 -13.45
C ALA A 21 0.45 -7.49 -13.46
N GLY A 22 0.53 -8.76 -13.05
CA GLY A 22 -0.67 -9.56 -12.84
C GLY A 22 -1.54 -8.99 -11.71
N ASN A 23 -0.89 -8.65 -10.59
CA ASN A 23 -1.47 -8.00 -9.41
C ASN A 23 -0.84 -6.62 -9.24
N LEU A 24 -1.63 -5.62 -8.86
CA LEU A 24 -1.13 -4.26 -8.59
C LEU A 24 -0.13 -4.25 -7.42
N TYR A 25 -0.62 -4.42 -6.20
CA TYR A 25 0.13 -4.67 -4.97
C TYR A 25 -0.86 -5.02 -3.85
N ASP A 26 -0.36 -5.66 -2.80
CA ASP A 26 -1.11 -5.91 -1.58
C ASP A 26 -0.54 -5.07 -0.44
N ILE A 27 -1.40 -4.49 0.40
CA ILE A 27 -1.03 -3.91 1.69
C ILE A 27 -1.77 -4.69 2.77
N VAL A 28 -1.01 -5.31 3.68
CA VAL A 28 -1.57 -6.01 4.84
C VAL A 28 -0.76 -5.63 6.06
N ALA A 29 -1.21 -4.58 6.75
CA ALA A 29 -0.52 -4.00 7.90
C ALA A 29 -1.45 -3.84 9.11
N ASN A 30 -0.86 -3.56 10.27
CA ASN A 30 -1.63 -3.20 11.47
C ASN A 30 -1.93 -1.69 11.38
N PRO A 31 -3.20 -1.26 11.28
CA PRO A 31 -3.56 0.16 11.11
C PRO A 31 -3.06 1.06 12.24
N ASP A 32 -2.83 0.50 13.44
CA ASP A 32 -2.42 1.28 14.62
C ASP A 32 -0.97 1.80 14.53
N VAL A 33 -0.16 1.24 13.61
CA VAL A 33 1.29 1.53 13.52
C VAL A 33 1.71 2.06 12.15
N VAL A 34 0.75 2.50 11.35
CA VAL A 34 0.97 2.99 9.99
C VAL A 34 0.51 4.44 9.87
N SER A 35 1.41 5.33 9.43
CA SER A 35 1.10 6.76 9.21
C SER A 35 1.95 7.36 8.10
N ASP A 36 1.52 8.50 7.55
CA ASP A 36 2.33 9.35 6.66
C ASP A 36 2.83 8.66 5.38
N TRP A 37 1.98 7.85 4.74
CA TRP A 37 2.29 7.25 3.44
C TRP A 37 1.80 8.15 2.31
N THR A 38 2.60 8.30 1.26
CA THR A 38 2.27 9.10 0.07
C THR A 38 2.52 8.27 -1.18
N PHE A 39 1.44 7.95 -1.89
CA PHE A 39 1.51 7.22 -3.16
C PHE A 39 1.07 8.17 -4.27
N THR A 40 1.99 8.49 -5.17
CA THR A 40 1.76 9.42 -6.28
C THR A 40 2.22 8.83 -7.60
N ASN A 41 1.59 9.25 -8.69
CA ASN A 41 1.97 8.84 -10.05
C ASN A 41 2.05 7.31 -10.24
N ILE A 42 1.10 6.58 -9.63
CA ILE A 42 0.99 5.12 -9.77
C ILE A 42 0.21 4.81 -11.04
N VAL A 43 0.90 4.28 -12.05
CA VAL A 43 0.34 3.92 -13.36
C VAL A 43 0.77 2.51 -13.72
N VAL A 44 0.28 1.53 -12.96
CA VAL A 44 0.49 0.11 -13.23
C VAL A 44 -0.74 -0.46 -13.89
N ASN A 45 -0.57 -1.03 -15.08
CA ASN A 45 -1.62 -1.77 -15.75
C ASN A 45 -1.67 -3.19 -15.16
N SER A 46 -2.65 -3.44 -14.30
CA SER A 46 -2.84 -4.72 -13.63
C SER A 46 -4.17 -5.36 -13.94
N THR A 47 -4.19 -6.69 -14.05
CA THR A 47 -5.44 -7.46 -14.20
C THR A 47 -6.19 -7.65 -12.89
N ILE A 48 -5.48 -7.59 -11.75
CA ILE A 48 -6.02 -7.82 -10.42
C ILE A 48 -5.63 -6.63 -9.54
N ILE A 49 -6.63 -5.95 -8.98
CA ILE A 49 -6.42 -5.02 -7.86
C ILE A 49 -6.12 -5.87 -6.62
N GLY A 50 -4.99 -5.62 -5.98
CA GLY A 50 -4.62 -6.37 -4.78
C GLY A 50 -5.44 -5.94 -3.56
N LYS A 51 -5.14 -6.54 -2.43
CA LYS A 51 -5.83 -6.33 -1.16
C LYS A 51 -5.11 -5.29 -0.33
N CYS A 52 -5.80 -4.21 -0.01
CA CYS A 52 -5.38 -3.22 0.96
C CYS A 52 -6.13 -3.43 2.29
N SER A 53 -5.39 -3.55 3.38
CA SER A 53 -5.89 -3.62 4.76
C SER A 53 -4.85 -3.04 5.72
N GLY A 54 -5.20 -1.97 6.41
CA GLY A 54 -4.35 -1.33 7.44
C GLY A 54 -3.43 -0.23 6.91
N GLU A 55 -3.58 0.15 5.64
CA GLU A 55 -2.99 1.35 5.04
C GLU A 55 -3.63 2.64 5.56
N PRO A 56 -2.95 3.80 5.44
CA PRO A 56 -3.56 5.10 5.67
C PRO A 56 -4.67 5.40 4.66
N SER A 57 -5.65 6.20 5.07
CA SER A 57 -6.86 6.48 4.28
C SER A 57 -6.63 7.12 2.90
N ASN A 58 -5.46 7.71 2.67
CA ASN A 58 -5.08 8.32 1.40
C ASN A 58 -4.37 7.35 0.43
N VAL A 59 -4.01 6.15 0.88
CA VAL A 59 -3.44 5.09 0.04
C VAL A 59 -4.57 4.17 -0.43
N LYS A 60 -4.56 3.79 -1.70
CA LYS A 60 -5.61 2.96 -2.30
C LYS A 60 -5.04 1.92 -3.26
N CYS A 61 -5.45 0.68 -3.03
CA CYS A 61 -5.70 -0.29 -4.08
C CYS A 61 -7.01 0.11 -4.80
#